data_AF-A0A1F3MER3-F1
#
_entry.id   AF-A0A1F3MER3-F1
#
_cell.length_a   1.000
_cell.length_b   1.000
_cell.length_c   1.000
_cell.angle_alpha   90.00
_cell.angle_beta   90.00
_cell.angle_gamma   90.00
#
_symmetry.space_group_name_H-M   'P 1'
#
loop_
_entity.id
_entity.type
_entity.pdbx_description
1 polymer ?
#
loop_
_entity_poly.entity_id
_entity_poly.type
_entity_poly.pdbx_seq_one_letter_code
_entity_poly.pdbx_strand_id
1 'polypeptide(L)'
;MNLKTIIMKYLAPIVCMILLAGCQPKEAPFTHDQVDQAWKEGTTLKLTVFENLSGLFTRQPVKDDKGYNVLVDLAHECSFYLMWTLPEQLNKLGYRSLGSHATMSSAMDPKGESRVRILWDTVNKVYPFVWWPNPKYHVAITGQFNPKAQDYTDAEITALVNFVKKGGGLIIQTDNRKLKGGPGKPGVADSSWSVRKLVQAFNAEVADDPVKLTFGKGRVLITGNTKDLKYPRNATDVQKDSVDLVVDGYLAWLTEKQKRLKDEPIMPQTMEGGGPIYPELEENFSNIVFYYAANQKTELLNVVKNDVPKAQTFIQERLPSTPTAEPMYLILCAGGGGGWAVNIYKPKENGIISLDGHGILSIFGHELAHTMYGPANDEGNVAGITPIPNRGEAHAGWFQGKVNALFDSTLRDKANRDCNLMFAFDPKGNAMDLATCYENEAMNKQWGYGKDWHKTWYIWQKLDDRYGPGWYPKWKYVQHTRWKSDPEHRLTWDEMIEDMSIAVGEDLFPFFIKLGTTLDKKRLEQIDYNGATIKLPVAPIEVTMAGAVRIEAI
;
A
#
# COMPACT_ATOMS: atom_id res chain seq x y z
N MET A 1 66.68 39.35 -1.98
CA MET A 1 65.44 39.04 -2.72
C MET A 1 64.33 39.90 -2.12
N ASN A 2 63.64 40.73 -2.91
CA ASN A 2 62.69 41.74 -2.40
C ASN A 2 61.43 41.05 -1.83
N LEU A 3 60.91 41.53 -0.69
CA LEU A 3 59.72 41.02 -0.01
C LEU A 3 58.50 40.97 -0.95
N LYS A 4 58.37 41.92 -1.88
CA LYS A 4 57.35 41.89 -2.94
C LYS A 4 57.46 40.65 -3.84
N THR A 5 58.68 40.23 -4.15
CA THR A 5 58.94 39.06 -5.01
C THR A 5 58.61 37.75 -4.29
N ILE A 6 58.83 37.67 -2.97
CA ILE A 6 58.47 36.48 -2.17
C ILE A 6 56.95 36.34 -2.05
N ILE A 7 56.24 37.44 -1.80
CA ILE A 7 54.78 37.44 -1.69
C ILE A 7 54.12 37.04 -3.02
N MET A 8 54.60 37.56 -4.15
CA MET A 8 54.06 37.21 -5.46
C MET A 8 54.41 35.79 -5.94
N LYS A 9 55.61 35.27 -5.66
CA LYS A 9 56.00 33.92 -6.12
C LYS A 9 55.45 32.79 -5.26
N TYR A 10 55.29 32.99 -3.95
CA TYR A 10 54.98 31.89 -3.04
C TYR A 10 53.64 32.05 -2.31
N LEU A 11 53.24 33.26 -1.91
CA LEU A 11 51.94 33.44 -1.22
C LEU A 11 50.77 33.53 -2.19
N ALA A 12 50.92 34.21 -3.34
CA ALA A 12 49.84 34.35 -4.31
C ALA A 12 49.28 33.01 -4.83
N PRO A 13 50.09 32.00 -5.22
CA PRO A 13 49.56 30.70 -5.65
C PRO A 13 48.96 29.88 -4.50
N ILE A 14 49.46 30.03 -3.27
CA ILE A 14 48.88 29.36 -2.09
C ILE A 14 47.52 29.97 -1.71
N VAL A 15 47.40 31.30 -1.75
CA VAL A 15 46.12 32.00 -1.52
C VAL A 15 45.13 31.70 -2.66
N CYS A 16 45.58 31.61 -3.92
CA CYS A 16 44.74 31.14 -5.03
C CYS A 16 44.32 29.67 -4.87
N MET A 17 45.21 28.76 -4.44
CA MET A 17 44.83 27.37 -4.16
C MET A 17 43.85 27.25 -2.98
N ILE A 18 44.00 28.06 -1.93
CA ILE A 18 43.07 28.08 -0.79
C ILE A 18 41.72 28.68 -1.20
N LEU A 19 41.70 29.72 -2.04
CA LEU A 19 40.47 30.30 -2.59
C LEU A 19 39.78 29.38 -3.61
N LEU A 20 40.54 28.61 -4.40
CA LEU A 20 40.01 27.62 -5.35
C LEU A 20 39.56 26.32 -4.65
N ALA A 21 40.23 25.90 -3.57
CA ALA A 21 39.78 24.78 -2.73
C ALA A 21 38.53 25.14 -1.90
N GLY A 22 38.33 26.43 -1.58
CA GLY A 22 37.12 26.96 -0.94
C GLY A 22 35.97 27.30 -1.90
N CYS A 23 36.16 27.10 -3.20
CA CYS A 23 35.16 27.29 -4.25
C CYS A 23 35.07 26.02 -5.12
N GLN A 24 34.79 24.89 -4.49
CA GLN A 24 34.00 23.87 -5.21
C GLN A 24 32.65 24.53 -5.52
N PRO A 25 32.15 24.51 -6.77
CA PRO A 25 30.79 24.94 -7.04
C PRO A 25 29.88 24.15 -6.10
N LYS A 26 29.09 24.86 -5.28
CA LYS A 26 28.01 24.25 -4.50
C LYS A 26 27.18 23.46 -5.51
N GLU A 27 27.16 22.13 -5.38
CA GLU A 27 26.34 21.29 -6.26
C GLU A 27 24.91 21.85 -6.21
N ALA A 28 24.38 22.17 -7.40
CA ALA A 28 23.00 22.62 -7.51
C ALA A 28 22.07 21.52 -6.97
N PRO A 29 20.87 21.86 -6.45
CA PRO A 29 19.82 20.86 -6.25
C PRO A 29 19.61 20.07 -7.55
N PHE A 30 19.13 18.83 -7.43
CA PHE A 30 18.85 17.95 -8.58
C PHE A 30 18.22 18.73 -9.74
N THR A 31 18.63 18.45 -10.97
CA THR A 31 17.96 19.04 -12.12
C THR A 31 16.53 18.47 -12.22
N HIS A 32 15.62 19.23 -12.82
CA HIS A 32 14.28 18.72 -13.12
C HIS A 32 14.33 17.39 -13.87
N ASP A 33 15.24 17.26 -14.84
CA ASP A 33 15.45 16.02 -15.59
C ASP A 33 15.90 14.85 -14.72
N GLN A 34 16.82 15.09 -13.76
CA GLN A 34 17.28 14.04 -12.83
C GLN A 34 16.14 13.55 -11.95
N VAL A 35 15.33 14.47 -11.43
CA VAL A 35 14.16 14.10 -10.63
C VAL A 35 13.15 13.35 -11.49
N ASP A 36 12.85 13.88 -12.67
CA ASP A 36 11.91 13.28 -13.62
C ASP A 36 12.30 11.88 -14.04
N GLN A 37 13.58 11.67 -14.30
CA GLN A 37 14.12 10.36 -14.60
C GLN A 37 13.98 9.44 -13.37
N ALA A 38 14.38 9.89 -12.20
CA ALA A 38 14.42 9.04 -11.01
C ALA A 38 13.05 8.49 -10.62
N TRP A 39 12.02 9.33 -10.58
CA TRP A 39 10.67 8.88 -10.21
C TRP A 39 9.96 8.10 -11.32
N LYS A 40 10.40 8.22 -12.59
CA LYS A 40 9.91 7.36 -13.69
C LYS A 40 10.66 6.03 -13.79
N GLU A 41 11.88 5.96 -13.27
CA GLU A 41 12.70 4.74 -13.29
C GLU A 41 12.62 3.93 -12.00
N GLY A 42 11.97 4.44 -10.95
CA GLY A 42 11.92 3.72 -9.68
C GLY A 42 13.06 4.05 -8.71
N THR A 43 13.96 4.97 -9.05
CA THR A 43 15.22 5.13 -8.34
C THR A 43 15.12 6.13 -7.19
N THR A 44 15.84 5.84 -6.12
CA THR A 44 15.94 6.74 -4.95
C THR A 44 17.09 7.71 -5.14
N LEU A 45 16.79 9.01 -5.07
CA LEU A 45 17.79 10.07 -5.21
C LEU A 45 18.74 10.08 -3.99
N LYS A 46 20.02 10.39 -4.21
CA LYS A 46 20.99 10.60 -3.12
C LYS A 46 21.04 12.07 -2.77
N LEU A 47 20.75 12.41 -1.52
CA LEU A 47 20.81 13.78 -1.05
C LEU A 47 22.27 14.28 -1.08
N THR A 48 22.65 15.04 -2.11
CA THR A 48 23.89 15.82 -2.07
C THR A 48 23.67 16.99 -1.13
N VAL A 49 24.60 17.19 -0.18
CA VAL A 49 24.44 18.00 1.04
C VAL A 49 23.66 19.31 0.81
N PHE A 50 22.37 19.32 1.18
CA PHE A 50 21.54 20.52 1.11
C PHE A 50 21.83 21.42 2.31
N GLU A 51 22.34 22.63 2.07
CA GLU A 51 22.36 23.69 3.08
C GLU A 51 20.98 24.34 3.27
N ASN A 52 19.99 24.04 2.40
CA ASN A 52 18.65 24.64 2.50
C ASN A 52 17.53 23.64 2.14
N LEU A 53 17.21 22.75 3.08
CA LEU A 53 16.05 21.84 3.01
C LEU A 53 14.69 22.58 3.13
N SER A 54 14.70 23.91 3.26
CA SER A 54 13.48 24.69 3.44
C SER A 54 12.64 24.67 2.15
N GLY A 55 11.46 24.04 2.23
CA GLY A 55 10.52 23.91 1.11
C GLY A 55 10.38 22.51 0.52
N LEU A 56 11.38 21.63 0.69
CA LEU A 56 11.33 20.24 0.17
C LEU A 56 10.66 19.25 1.14
N PHE A 57 10.43 19.66 2.38
CA PHE A 57 9.78 18.85 3.39
C PHE A 57 8.69 19.66 4.06
N THR A 58 7.53 19.05 4.30
CA THR A 58 6.59 19.57 5.29
C THR A 58 7.16 19.25 6.66
N ARG A 59 7.40 20.27 7.47
CA ARG A 59 7.70 20.08 8.89
C ARG A 59 6.46 19.52 9.56
N GLN A 60 6.60 18.45 10.34
CA GLN A 60 5.49 17.90 11.11
C GLN A 60 4.95 18.96 12.09
N PRO A 61 3.69 19.41 11.96
CA PRO A 61 3.11 20.37 12.89
C PRO A 61 2.64 19.65 14.14
N VAL A 62 3.35 19.83 15.26
CA VAL A 62 2.98 19.25 16.55
C VAL A 62 2.52 20.36 17.48
N LYS A 63 1.27 20.30 17.92
CA LYS A 63 0.73 21.22 18.91
C LYS A 63 1.34 20.90 20.28
N ASP A 64 1.68 21.92 21.06
CA ASP A 64 2.25 21.77 22.41
C ASP A 64 3.49 20.86 22.42
N ASP A 65 4.36 21.07 21.42
CA ASP A 65 5.54 20.25 21.14
C ASP A 65 6.47 20.09 22.36
N LYS A 66 6.60 18.84 22.82
CA LYS A 66 7.43 18.46 23.97
C LYS A 66 8.92 18.35 23.64
N GLY A 67 9.29 18.39 22.36
CA GLY A 67 10.67 18.29 21.88
C GLY A 67 11.24 16.87 21.89
N TYR A 68 10.37 15.85 21.80
CA TYR A 68 10.75 14.43 21.79
C TYR A 68 10.29 13.75 20.51
N ASN A 69 11.24 13.06 19.87
CA ASN A 69 11.05 12.28 18.64
C ASN A 69 10.79 10.80 18.96
N VAL A 70 9.75 10.24 18.37
CA VAL A 70 9.30 8.86 18.55
C VAL A 70 9.37 8.12 17.21
N LEU A 71 10.10 7.01 17.15
CA LEU A 71 10.09 6.08 16.02
C LEU A 71 9.01 5.03 16.27
N VAL A 72 8.12 4.83 15.30
CA VAL A 72 7.12 3.76 15.29
C VAL A 72 7.53 2.74 14.24
N ASP A 73 7.85 1.55 14.69
CA ASP A 73 8.30 0.46 13.83
C ASP A 73 7.11 -0.26 13.15
N LEU A 74 7.25 -0.47 11.84
CA LEU A 74 6.31 -1.18 10.97
C LEU A 74 7.01 -2.35 10.23
N ALA A 75 8.32 -2.53 10.39
CA ALA A 75 9.11 -3.54 9.70
C ALA A 75 8.86 -4.94 10.27
N HIS A 76 8.55 -5.06 11.56
CA HIS A 76 8.25 -6.35 12.20
C HIS A 76 6.79 -6.74 12.12
N GLU A 77 5.87 -5.79 12.30
CA GLU A 77 4.45 -5.99 12.05
C GLU A 77 3.72 -4.68 11.78
N CYS A 78 3.40 -4.46 10.52
CA CYS A 78 2.60 -3.37 9.99
C CYS A 78 1.11 -3.59 10.27
N SER A 79 0.44 -2.51 10.69
CA SER A 79 -1.01 -2.45 10.78
C SER A 79 -1.50 -1.02 10.57
N PHE A 80 -2.72 -0.85 10.09
CA PHE A 80 -3.34 0.46 9.91
C PHE A 80 -3.37 1.31 11.20
N TYR A 81 -3.46 0.67 12.35
CA TYR A 81 -3.37 1.36 13.63
C TYR A 81 -1.98 1.99 13.84
N LEU A 82 -0.91 1.24 13.62
CA LEU A 82 0.46 1.74 13.80
C LEU A 82 0.84 2.76 12.72
N MET A 83 0.30 2.62 11.50
CA MET A 83 0.57 3.53 10.40
C MET A 83 -0.12 4.90 10.55
N TRP A 84 -1.39 4.92 10.95
CA TRP A 84 -2.21 6.13 10.86
C TRP A 84 -2.70 6.62 12.22
N THR A 85 -3.26 5.72 13.04
CA THR A 85 -3.88 6.14 14.31
C THR A 85 -2.87 6.51 15.38
N LEU A 86 -1.83 5.69 15.59
CA LEU A 86 -0.85 5.93 16.64
C LEU A 86 -0.04 7.21 16.37
N PRO A 87 0.47 7.50 15.15
CA PRO A 87 1.15 8.76 14.88
C PRO A 87 0.29 9.99 15.13
N GLU A 88 -0.99 9.98 14.73
CA GLU A 88 -1.93 11.06 15.03
C GLU A 88 -2.12 11.26 16.53
N GLN A 89 -2.29 10.17 17.28
CA GLN A 89 -2.40 10.18 18.74
C GLN A 89 -1.13 10.78 19.39
N LEU A 90 0.06 10.36 18.95
CA LEU A 90 1.33 10.89 19.45
C LEU A 90 1.48 12.39 19.19
N ASN A 91 1.09 12.83 18.00
CA ASN A 91 1.11 14.25 17.62
C ASN A 91 0.11 15.07 18.45
N LYS A 92 -1.09 14.54 18.74
CA LYS A 92 -2.07 15.16 19.67
C LYS A 92 -1.47 15.35 21.07
N LEU A 93 -0.64 14.40 21.51
CA LEU A 93 0.02 14.41 22.82
C LEU A 93 1.30 15.27 22.87
N GLY A 94 1.67 15.96 21.78
CA GLY A 94 2.85 16.82 21.74
C GLY A 94 4.17 16.09 21.42
N TYR A 95 4.12 14.83 20.99
CA TYR A 95 5.29 14.07 20.54
C TYR A 95 5.41 14.14 19.02
N ARG A 96 6.63 14.25 18.51
CA ARG A 96 6.92 14.14 17.07
C ARG A 96 7.10 12.67 16.74
N SER A 97 6.44 12.16 15.71
CA SER A 97 6.45 10.72 15.42
C SER A 97 6.69 10.40 13.94
N LEU A 98 7.44 9.32 13.67
CA LEU A 98 7.66 8.77 12.33
C LEU A 98 7.36 7.27 12.33
N GLY A 99 6.47 6.83 11.44
CA GLY A 99 6.35 5.42 11.07
C GLY A 99 7.50 4.99 10.16
N SER A 100 8.09 3.82 10.41
CA SER A 100 9.18 3.26 9.62
C SER A 100 8.92 1.83 9.19
N HIS A 101 8.91 1.62 7.88
CA HIS A 101 8.94 0.29 7.28
C HIS A 101 10.35 -0.27 7.10
N ALA A 102 11.39 0.53 7.38
CA ALA A 102 12.77 0.07 7.37
C ALA A 102 13.14 -0.65 8.67
N THR A 103 14.13 -1.56 8.61
CA THR A 103 14.61 -2.26 9.81
C THR A 103 15.10 -1.30 10.87
N MET A 104 14.97 -1.70 12.14
CA MET A 104 15.38 -0.86 13.26
C MET A 104 16.90 -0.59 13.25
N SER A 105 17.71 -1.53 12.77
CA SER A 105 19.15 -1.31 12.59
C SER A 105 19.45 -0.25 11.53
N SER A 106 18.64 -0.14 10.48
CA SER A 106 18.80 0.86 9.42
C SER A 106 18.31 2.23 9.89
N ALA A 107 17.05 2.33 10.33
CA ALA A 107 16.41 3.60 10.67
C ALA A 107 17.04 4.29 11.90
N MET A 108 17.69 3.54 12.79
CA MET A 108 18.31 4.07 14.02
C MET A 108 19.81 4.32 13.90
N ASP A 109 20.46 3.98 12.78
CA ASP A 109 21.90 4.23 12.62
C ASP A 109 22.14 5.75 12.55
N PRO A 110 22.87 6.36 13.51
CA PRO A 110 23.14 7.81 13.50
C PRO A 110 23.99 8.28 12.31
N LYS A 111 24.64 7.37 11.58
CA LYS A 111 25.40 7.66 10.36
C LYS A 111 24.67 7.21 9.09
N GLY A 112 23.51 6.57 9.25
CA GLY A 112 22.72 6.04 8.16
C GLY A 112 21.75 7.06 7.58
N GLU A 113 21.06 6.62 6.54
CA GLU A 113 20.04 7.37 5.83
C GLU A 113 18.77 6.52 5.70
N SER A 114 17.62 7.18 5.70
CA SER A 114 16.30 6.59 5.48
C SER A 114 15.75 7.06 4.14
N ARG A 115 15.05 6.16 3.43
CA ARG A 115 14.29 6.52 2.24
C ARG A 115 13.03 7.29 2.66
N VAL A 116 12.89 8.51 2.16
CA VAL A 116 11.76 9.39 2.45
C VAL A 116 11.27 10.06 1.17
N ARG A 117 10.06 10.63 1.17
CA ARG A 117 9.56 11.45 0.05
C ARG A 117 9.84 12.93 0.27
N ILE A 118 10.08 13.66 -0.82
CA ILE A 118 10.24 15.13 -0.83
C ILE A 118 9.16 15.82 -1.64
N LEU A 119 8.80 17.05 -1.27
CA LEU A 119 7.86 17.90 -2.00
C LEU A 119 8.53 18.62 -3.18
N TRP A 120 8.83 17.88 -4.25
CA TRP A 120 9.51 18.45 -5.42
C TRP A 120 8.61 19.38 -6.24
N ASP A 121 7.44 18.90 -6.66
CA ASP A 121 6.45 19.69 -7.39
C ASP A 121 5.10 19.57 -6.68
N THR A 122 4.71 20.60 -5.94
CA THR A 122 3.44 20.60 -5.20
C THR A 122 2.23 20.91 -6.07
N VAL A 123 2.42 21.51 -7.24
CA VAL A 123 1.36 21.82 -8.21
C VAL A 123 0.93 20.55 -8.93
N ASN A 124 1.90 19.80 -9.46
CA ASN A 124 1.67 18.53 -10.15
C ASN A 124 1.72 17.32 -9.20
N LYS A 125 1.96 17.56 -7.91
CA LYS A 125 2.05 16.57 -6.83
C LYS A 125 3.09 15.47 -7.11
N VAL A 126 4.28 15.85 -7.55
CA VAL A 126 5.40 14.92 -7.78
C VAL A 126 6.32 14.92 -6.56
N TYR A 127 6.35 13.80 -5.85
CA TYR A 127 7.03 13.59 -4.58
C TYR A 127 7.99 12.38 -4.64
N PRO A 128 9.18 12.53 -5.26
CA PRO A 128 10.14 11.44 -5.45
C PRO A 128 10.75 10.96 -4.13
N PHE A 129 11.41 9.80 -4.18
CA PHE A 129 12.17 9.27 -3.06
C PHE A 129 13.59 9.84 -3.00
N VAL A 130 14.07 10.12 -1.79
CA VAL A 130 15.44 10.50 -1.50
C VAL A 130 15.97 9.74 -0.28
N TRP A 131 17.27 9.47 -0.25
CA TRP A 131 17.99 9.06 0.95
C TRP A 131 18.26 10.28 1.83
N TRP A 132 17.68 10.31 3.03
CA TRP A 132 17.78 11.43 3.96
C TRP A 132 18.40 10.98 5.29
N PRO A 133 19.30 11.76 5.92
CA PRO A 133 19.94 11.38 7.17
C PRO A 133 18.95 10.98 8.26
N ASN A 134 19.24 9.89 8.95
CA ASN A 134 18.37 9.39 9.99
C ASN A 134 18.17 10.42 11.13
N PRO A 135 16.92 10.68 11.54
CA PRO A 135 16.65 11.49 12.71
C PRO A 135 17.24 10.93 14.00
N LYS A 136 17.46 11.82 14.94
CA LYS A 136 17.68 11.43 16.33
C LYS A 136 16.35 11.09 16.99
N TYR A 137 16.22 9.87 17.51
CA TYR A 137 15.07 9.43 18.28
C TYR A 137 15.31 9.47 19.79
N HIS A 138 14.23 9.68 20.55
CA HIS A 138 14.21 9.61 22.01
C HIS A 138 13.52 8.34 22.49
N VAL A 139 12.46 7.95 21.78
CA VAL A 139 11.72 6.71 22.03
C VAL A 139 11.57 5.93 20.73
N ALA A 140 11.68 4.61 20.82
CA ALA A 140 11.24 3.69 19.77
C ALA A 140 10.05 2.87 20.31
N ILE A 141 9.03 2.69 19.48
CA ILE A 141 7.89 1.81 19.72
C ILE A 141 7.97 0.70 18.69
N THR A 142 8.08 -0.53 19.15
CA THR A 142 8.20 -1.73 18.31
C THR A 142 7.34 -2.84 18.88
N GLY A 143 7.02 -3.83 18.07
CA GLY A 143 6.22 -4.94 18.53
C GLY A 143 6.04 -6.01 17.47
N GLN A 144 5.59 -7.16 17.95
CA GLN A 144 5.19 -8.27 17.11
C GLN A 144 4.01 -8.93 17.82
N PHE A 145 2.86 -8.96 17.16
CA PHE A 145 1.60 -9.53 17.64
C PHE A 145 1.31 -10.89 16.99
N ASN A 146 1.92 -11.16 15.83
CA ASN A 146 1.83 -12.41 15.11
C ASN A 146 3.22 -13.05 15.05
N PRO A 147 3.41 -14.25 15.62
CA PRO A 147 4.69 -14.96 15.56
C PRO A 147 5.15 -15.36 14.16
N LYS A 148 4.26 -15.26 13.16
CA LYS A 148 4.62 -15.46 11.74
C LYS A 148 5.05 -14.18 11.04
N ALA A 149 5.03 -13.02 11.70
CA ALA A 149 5.55 -11.78 11.13
C ALA A 149 7.09 -11.80 11.06
N GLN A 150 7.68 -10.68 10.65
CA GLN A 150 9.08 -10.59 10.26
C GLN A 150 9.95 -10.59 11.52
N ASP A 151 11.05 -11.33 11.47
CA ASP A 151 11.83 -11.59 12.67
C ASP A 151 12.75 -10.44 13.03
N TYR A 152 12.89 -10.17 14.34
CA TYR A 152 14.00 -9.37 14.86
C TYR A 152 15.33 -10.06 14.56
N THR A 153 16.15 -9.43 13.74
CA THR A 153 17.52 -9.86 13.48
C THR A 153 18.44 -9.52 14.66
N ASP A 154 19.59 -10.20 14.75
CA ASP A 154 20.60 -9.90 15.78
C ASP A 154 21.12 -8.46 15.68
N ALA A 155 21.18 -7.91 14.46
CA ALA A 155 21.57 -6.53 14.22
C ALA A 155 20.53 -5.54 14.79
N GLU A 156 19.25 -5.80 14.58
CA GLU A 156 18.15 -4.97 15.12
C GLU A 156 18.10 -5.04 16.66
N ILE A 157 18.21 -6.23 17.23
CA ILE A 157 18.27 -6.40 18.70
C ILE A 157 19.48 -5.63 19.25
N THR A 158 20.64 -5.74 18.62
CA THR A 158 21.85 -5.02 19.03
C THR A 158 21.67 -3.50 18.94
N ALA A 159 21.03 -3.00 17.88
CA ALA A 159 20.74 -1.59 17.70
C ALA A 159 19.82 -1.05 18.81
N LEU A 160 18.73 -1.76 19.09
CA LEU A 160 17.78 -1.41 20.16
C LEU A 160 18.42 -1.44 21.56
N VAL A 161 19.19 -2.49 21.85
CA VAL A 161 19.93 -2.61 23.13
C VAL A 161 20.92 -1.45 23.29
N ASN A 162 21.68 -1.12 22.24
CA ASN A 162 22.64 -0.01 22.28
C ASN A 162 21.95 1.35 22.42
N PHE A 163 20.81 1.54 21.74
CA PHE A 163 19.99 2.74 21.86
C PHE A 163 19.53 2.98 23.30
N VAL A 164 18.95 1.95 23.94
CA VAL A 164 18.51 2.03 25.34
C VAL A 164 19.71 2.22 26.27
N LYS A 165 20.80 1.46 26.11
CA LYS A 165 22.02 1.63 26.95
C LYS A 165 22.54 3.07 26.96
N LYS A 166 22.42 3.78 25.83
CA LYS A 166 22.86 5.17 25.66
C LYS A 166 21.88 6.22 26.23
N GLY A 167 20.70 5.82 26.67
CA GLY A 167 19.71 6.71 27.27
C GLY A 167 18.37 6.79 26.54
N GLY A 168 18.18 6.01 25.47
CA GLY A 168 16.90 5.94 24.75
C GLY A 168 15.81 5.25 25.55
N GLY A 169 14.56 5.53 25.16
CA GLY A 169 13.36 4.85 25.67
C GLY A 169 12.84 3.82 24.67
N LEU A 170 12.39 2.65 25.13
CA LEU A 170 11.84 1.62 24.25
C LEU A 170 10.48 1.15 24.77
N ILE A 171 9.49 1.06 23.88
CA ILE A 171 8.25 0.33 24.12
C ILE A 171 8.28 -0.93 23.25
N ILE A 172 8.15 -2.10 23.88
CA ILE A 172 8.00 -3.39 23.21
C ILE A 172 6.57 -3.87 23.43
N GLN A 173 5.79 -3.94 22.37
CA GLN A 173 4.45 -4.52 22.41
C GLN A 173 4.48 -5.99 21.98
N THR A 174 3.79 -6.80 22.76
CA THR A 174 3.54 -8.21 22.49
C THR A 174 2.04 -8.50 22.60
N ASP A 175 1.59 -9.66 22.15
CA ASP A 175 0.22 -10.14 22.39
C ASP A 175 0.24 -11.46 23.16
N ASN A 176 0.27 -11.38 24.49
CA ASN A 176 0.45 -12.56 25.35
C ASN A 176 -0.68 -13.60 25.19
N ARG A 177 -1.83 -13.22 24.63
CA ARG A 177 -2.93 -14.14 24.30
C ARG A 177 -2.52 -15.15 23.22
N LYS A 178 -1.64 -14.76 22.30
CA LYS A 178 -1.12 -15.66 21.24
C LYS A 178 -0.18 -16.72 21.82
N LEU A 179 0.49 -16.36 22.90
CA LEU A 179 1.42 -17.21 23.63
C LEU A 179 0.67 -18.26 24.47
N LYS A 180 -0.44 -17.86 25.10
CA LYS A 180 -1.30 -18.75 25.91
C LYS A 180 -2.23 -19.64 25.09
N GLY A 181 -2.49 -19.28 23.83
CA GLY A 181 -3.50 -19.93 23.02
C GLY A 181 -4.91 -19.45 23.34
N GLY A 182 -5.85 -19.71 22.43
CA GLY A 182 -7.28 -19.47 22.63
C GLY A 182 -8.01 -20.75 23.02
N PRO A 183 -9.29 -20.69 23.38
CA PRO A 183 -10.12 -21.89 23.53
C PRO A 183 -9.99 -22.77 22.28
N GLY A 184 -9.45 -23.98 22.43
CA GLY A 184 -9.26 -24.94 21.33
C GLY A 184 -8.09 -24.66 20.37
N LYS A 185 -7.20 -23.70 20.67
CA LYS A 185 -5.99 -23.44 19.87
C LYS A 185 -4.75 -23.43 20.75
N PRO A 186 -3.74 -24.28 20.48
CA PRO A 186 -2.50 -24.25 21.25
C PRO A 186 -1.83 -22.88 21.09
N GLY A 187 -1.20 -22.41 22.17
CA GLY A 187 -0.31 -21.27 22.13
C GLY A 187 0.88 -21.50 21.21
N VAL A 188 1.54 -20.42 20.79
CA VAL A 188 2.74 -20.55 19.98
C VAL A 188 3.94 -20.94 20.85
N ALA A 189 4.80 -21.82 20.33
CA ALA A 189 5.99 -22.27 21.02
C ALA A 189 6.93 -21.08 21.32
N ASP A 190 7.33 -21.01 22.57
CA ASP A 190 7.99 -19.88 23.22
C ASP A 190 9.29 -19.42 22.55
N SER A 191 10.03 -20.35 21.93
CA SER A 191 11.33 -20.10 21.28
C SER A 191 11.23 -19.63 19.83
N SER A 192 10.06 -19.77 19.19
CA SER A 192 9.87 -19.41 17.79
C SER A 192 9.49 -17.95 17.57
N TRP A 193 9.15 -17.23 18.65
CA TRP A 193 8.67 -15.85 18.56
C TRP A 193 9.81 -14.85 18.77
N SER A 194 10.29 -14.21 17.70
CA SER A 194 11.50 -13.38 17.72
C SER A 194 11.41 -12.16 18.66
N VAL A 195 10.22 -11.59 18.90
CA VAL A 195 10.06 -10.51 19.90
C VAL A 195 10.48 -10.94 21.31
N ARG A 196 10.41 -12.24 21.63
CA ARG A 196 10.89 -12.73 22.93
C ARG A 196 12.40 -12.68 23.06
N LYS A 197 13.13 -12.92 21.96
CA LYS A 197 14.59 -12.73 21.94
C LYS A 197 14.95 -11.28 22.25
N LEU A 198 14.18 -10.33 21.70
CA LEU A 198 14.34 -8.90 22.02
C LEU A 198 14.05 -8.61 23.50
N VAL A 199 12.95 -9.13 24.05
CA VAL A 199 12.60 -8.96 25.47
C VAL A 199 13.68 -9.55 26.40
N GLN A 200 14.19 -10.75 26.08
CA GLN A 200 15.25 -11.42 26.83
C GLN A 200 16.59 -10.66 26.77
N ALA A 201 16.88 -9.94 25.69
CA ALA A 201 18.07 -9.08 25.60
C ALA A 201 18.07 -7.94 26.64
N PHE A 202 16.93 -7.65 27.26
CA PHE A 202 16.77 -6.72 28.39
C PHE A 202 16.65 -7.42 29.76
N ASN A 203 16.98 -8.72 29.84
CA ASN A 203 16.85 -9.56 31.05
C ASN A 203 15.42 -9.55 31.61
N ALA A 204 14.44 -9.60 30.72
CA ALA A 204 13.02 -9.54 31.06
C ALA A 204 12.26 -10.72 30.44
N GLU A 205 11.00 -10.86 30.87
CA GLU A 205 10.05 -11.81 30.34
C GLU A 205 8.78 -11.10 29.90
N VAL A 206 8.02 -11.74 29.00
CA VAL A 206 6.71 -11.23 28.57
C VAL A 206 5.72 -11.37 29.72
N ALA A 207 4.98 -10.30 30.02
CA ALA A 207 3.95 -10.27 31.06
C ALA A 207 2.64 -9.68 30.52
N ASP A 208 1.52 -10.00 31.17
CA ASP A 208 0.22 -9.40 30.82
C ASP A 208 0.18 -7.91 31.18
N ASP A 209 0.68 -7.58 32.37
CA ASP A 209 0.75 -6.20 32.86
C ASP A 209 2.00 -5.47 32.34
N PRO A 210 1.93 -4.14 32.14
CA PRO A 210 3.06 -3.34 31.71
C PRO A 210 4.25 -3.43 32.68
N VAL A 211 5.42 -3.86 32.17
CA VAL A 211 6.67 -3.97 32.93
C VAL A 211 7.57 -2.79 32.60
N LYS A 212 7.95 -2.01 33.62
CA LYS A 212 8.86 -0.87 33.52
C LYS A 212 10.25 -1.24 34.01
N LEU A 213 11.26 -1.10 33.16
CA LEU A 213 12.65 -1.47 33.44
C LEU A 213 13.60 -0.29 33.18
N THR A 214 14.65 -0.19 33.99
CA THR A 214 15.81 0.65 33.68
C THR A 214 16.92 -0.24 33.14
N PHE A 215 17.54 0.16 32.02
CA PHE A 215 18.60 -0.62 31.38
C PHE A 215 19.70 0.30 30.86
N GLY A 216 20.92 0.15 31.40
CA GLY A 216 21.98 1.14 31.19
C GLY A 216 21.53 2.52 31.64
N LYS A 217 21.61 3.52 30.73
CA LYS A 217 21.13 4.89 31.00
C LYS A 217 19.67 5.13 30.59
N GLY A 218 19.05 4.19 29.89
CA GLY A 218 17.71 4.31 29.32
C GLY A 218 16.65 3.51 30.06
N ARG A 219 15.49 3.41 29.44
CA ARG A 219 14.30 2.76 30.02
C ARG A 219 13.56 1.93 28.98
N VAL A 220 12.98 0.82 29.42
CA VAL A 220 12.19 -0.10 28.58
C VAL A 220 10.83 -0.30 29.23
N LEU A 221 9.78 -0.22 28.43
CA LEU A 221 8.42 -0.61 28.77
C LEU A 221 8.05 -1.82 27.92
N ILE A 222 7.63 -2.91 28.56
CA ILE A 222 7.12 -4.11 27.88
C ILE A 222 5.63 -4.19 28.19
N THR A 223 4.78 -4.39 27.19
CA THR A 223 3.34 -4.64 27.39
C THR A 223 2.90 -5.87 26.61
N GLY A 224 2.11 -6.73 27.27
CA GLY A 224 1.44 -7.90 26.69
C GLY A 224 0.09 -7.61 26.07
N ASN A 225 -0.38 -6.35 26.14
CA ASN A 225 -1.73 -5.96 25.77
C ASN A 225 -1.73 -4.80 24.78
N THR A 226 -2.13 -5.09 23.54
CA THR A 226 -2.19 -4.08 22.47
C THR A 226 -3.14 -2.92 22.76
N LYS A 227 -4.10 -3.10 23.68
CA LYS A 227 -5.04 -2.06 24.12
C LYS A 227 -4.39 -0.94 24.93
N ASP A 228 -3.18 -1.15 25.44
CA ASP A 228 -2.51 -0.14 26.28
C ASP A 228 -2.10 1.10 25.48
N LEU A 229 -1.91 0.95 24.17
CA LEU A 229 -1.70 2.07 23.26
C LEU A 229 -2.92 2.32 22.38
N LYS A 230 -3.67 1.27 22.01
CA LYS A 230 -4.70 1.33 20.98
C LYS A 230 -6.08 1.72 21.50
N TYR A 231 -6.71 2.69 20.84
CA TYR A 231 -8.12 2.99 21.07
C TYR A 231 -9.03 1.77 20.85
N PRO A 232 -10.00 1.54 21.74
CA PRO A 232 -11.07 0.58 21.49
C PRO A 232 -11.82 0.89 20.18
N ARG A 233 -12.35 -0.15 19.53
CA ARG A 233 -13.22 0.03 18.37
C ARG A 233 -14.46 0.82 18.80
N ASN A 234 -14.81 1.86 18.05
CA ASN A 234 -15.92 2.77 18.37
C ASN A 234 -15.76 3.46 19.74
N ALA A 235 -14.53 3.74 20.16
CA ALA A 235 -14.26 4.45 21.41
C ALA A 235 -14.95 5.82 21.44
N THR A 236 -15.62 6.09 22.55
CA THR A 236 -16.05 7.44 22.94
C THR A 236 -14.84 8.33 23.20
N ASP A 237 -15.01 9.65 23.17
CA ASP A 237 -13.89 10.56 23.43
C ASP A 237 -13.31 10.39 24.84
N VAL A 238 -14.15 10.09 25.84
CA VAL A 238 -13.69 9.74 27.20
C VAL A 238 -12.78 8.51 27.22
N GLN A 239 -13.11 7.48 26.44
CA GLN A 239 -12.26 6.29 26.34
C GLN A 239 -10.94 6.58 25.61
N LYS A 240 -10.96 7.43 24.57
CA LYS A 240 -9.74 7.87 23.89
C LYS A 240 -8.84 8.66 24.84
N ASP A 241 -9.41 9.62 25.57
CA ASP A 241 -8.67 10.44 26.53
C ASP A 241 -8.06 9.59 27.66
N SER A 242 -8.76 8.53 28.10
CA SER A 242 -8.18 7.59 29.07
C SER A 242 -6.97 6.83 28.52
N VAL A 243 -6.99 6.43 27.25
CA VAL A 243 -5.83 5.77 26.61
C VAL A 243 -4.71 6.79 26.41
N ASP A 244 -5.03 8.01 25.99
CA ASP A 244 -4.09 9.11 25.81
C ASP A 244 -3.31 9.43 27.08
N LEU A 245 -3.99 9.45 28.24
CA LEU A 245 -3.34 9.64 29.54
C LEU A 245 -2.33 8.53 29.87
N VAL A 246 -2.65 7.28 29.51
CA VAL A 246 -1.76 6.13 29.72
C VAL A 246 -0.53 6.23 28.80
N VAL A 247 -0.76 6.49 27.52
CA VAL A 247 0.30 6.66 26.51
C VAL A 247 1.23 7.81 26.89
N ASP A 248 0.68 8.96 27.27
CA ASP A 248 1.47 10.11 27.71
C ASP A 248 2.28 9.80 28.97
N GLY A 249 1.67 9.13 29.96
CA GLY A 249 2.36 8.70 31.17
C GLY A 249 3.53 7.75 30.90
N TYR A 250 3.41 6.86 29.91
CA TYR A 250 4.51 6.00 29.48
C TYR A 250 5.63 6.78 28.80
N LEU A 251 5.30 7.65 27.85
CA LEU A 251 6.30 8.44 27.12
C LEU A 251 6.99 9.45 28.03
N ALA A 252 6.27 10.11 28.95
CA ALA A 252 6.85 10.98 29.96
C ALA A 252 7.84 10.22 30.85
N TRP A 253 7.50 9.01 31.28
CA TRP A 253 8.43 8.16 32.02
C TRP A 253 9.65 7.76 31.17
N LEU A 254 9.49 7.40 29.90
CA LEU A 254 10.63 7.03 29.05
C LEU A 254 11.57 8.22 28.74
N THR A 255 11.04 9.44 28.73
CA THR A 255 11.76 10.66 28.32
C THR A 255 12.25 11.54 29.47
N GLU A 256 11.87 11.25 30.73
CA GLU A 256 12.17 12.06 31.93
C GLU A 256 13.65 12.50 32.04
N LYS A 257 14.59 11.60 31.71
CA LYS A 257 16.03 11.83 31.82
C LYS A 257 16.68 12.32 30.52
N GLN A 258 15.88 12.52 29.47
CA GLN A 258 16.38 12.84 28.14
C GLN A 258 16.34 14.35 27.87
N LYS A 259 17.33 14.84 27.12
CA LYS A 259 17.39 16.24 26.70
C LYS A 259 16.40 16.50 25.57
N ARG A 260 15.47 17.44 25.78
CA ARG A 260 14.52 17.93 24.76
C ARG A 260 15.24 18.65 23.60
N LEU A 261 14.71 18.49 22.39
CA LEU A 261 15.10 19.29 21.23
C LEU A 261 14.23 20.55 21.19
N LYS A 262 14.86 21.74 21.25
CA LYS A 262 14.14 23.02 21.28
C LYS A 262 13.79 23.54 19.89
N ASP A 263 14.66 23.32 18.89
CA ASP A 263 14.59 24.04 17.60
C ASP A 263 14.77 23.15 16.36
N GLU A 264 14.75 21.82 16.48
CA GLU A 264 14.95 20.88 15.36
C GLU A 264 13.65 20.17 14.92
N PRO A 265 12.75 20.80 14.14
CA PRO A 265 11.55 20.16 13.62
C PRO A 265 11.72 19.63 12.18
N ILE A 266 12.93 19.34 11.71
CA ILE A 266 13.09 18.72 10.39
C ILE A 266 12.89 17.21 10.58
N MET A 267 11.63 16.83 10.72
CA MET A 267 11.16 15.45 10.62
C MET A 267 10.25 15.39 9.40
N PRO A 268 10.45 14.44 8.46
CA PRO A 268 9.59 14.29 7.30
C PRO A 268 8.18 13.99 7.79
N GLN A 269 7.20 14.75 7.33
CA GLN A 269 5.82 14.47 7.67
C GLN A 269 5.34 13.21 6.93
N THR A 270 4.49 12.43 7.60
CA THR A 270 3.70 11.38 6.94
C THR A 270 2.88 12.01 5.83
N MET A 271 3.19 11.64 4.59
CA MET A 271 2.30 11.88 3.47
C MET A 271 1.04 11.02 3.65
N GLU A 272 0.02 11.18 2.81
CA GLU A 272 -1.25 10.43 2.87
C GLU A 272 -1.09 8.89 2.66
N GLY A 273 0.15 8.37 2.74
CA GLY A 273 0.53 6.97 2.64
C GLY A 273 0.89 6.30 3.97
N GLY A 274 1.68 5.23 3.89
CA GLY A 274 1.85 4.26 4.97
C GLY A 274 2.85 4.61 6.07
N GLY A 275 3.43 5.81 6.03
CA GLY A 275 4.51 6.24 6.93
C GLY A 275 5.57 7.05 6.18
N PRO A 276 6.32 7.92 6.87
CA PRO A 276 7.33 8.78 6.24
C PRO A 276 8.66 8.08 5.93
N ILE A 277 8.99 6.97 6.61
CA ILE A 277 10.19 6.18 6.35
C ILE A 277 9.81 4.88 5.63
N TYR A 278 10.35 4.74 4.43
CA TYR A 278 10.13 3.62 3.54
C TYR A 278 11.21 2.55 3.76
N PRO A 279 10.97 1.30 3.34
CA PRO A 279 11.96 0.24 3.48
C PRO A 279 13.28 0.61 2.79
N GLU A 280 14.38 -0.04 3.18
CA GLU A 280 15.73 0.28 2.72
C GLU A 280 16.16 -0.49 1.45
N LEU A 281 15.49 -1.59 1.11
CA LEU A 281 15.81 -2.38 -0.09
C LEU A 281 14.77 -2.14 -1.19
N GLU A 282 15.17 -2.40 -2.43
CA GLU A 282 14.31 -2.30 -3.60
C GLU A 282 14.61 -3.43 -4.60
N GLU A 283 13.57 -3.91 -5.29
CA GLU A 283 13.68 -4.82 -6.43
C GLU A 283 12.84 -4.23 -7.58
N ASN A 284 13.43 -4.11 -8.76
CA ASN A 284 12.81 -3.47 -9.92
C ASN A 284 12.52 -4.49 -11.02
N PHE A 285 11.24 -4.59 -11.41
CA PHE A 285 10.72 -5.44 -12.48
C PHE A 285 10.16 -4.58 -13.62
N SER A 286 11.01 -3.75 -14.23
CA SER A 286 10.66 -2.82 -15.29
C SER A 286 9.71 -1.70 -14.84
N ASN A 287 8.39 -1.90 -14.92
CA ASN A 287 7.39 -0.90 -14.54
C ASN A 287 6.79 -1.15 -13.15
N ILE A 288 7.39 -2.03 -12.34
CA ILE A 288 6.99 -2.30 -10.96
C ILE A 288 8.23 -2.28 -10.06
N VAL A 289 8.14 -1.58 -8.93
CA VAL A 289 9.22 -1.44 -7.96
C VAL A 289 8.73 -1.91 -6.61
N PHE A 290 9.33 -2.98 -6.07
CA PHE A 290 9.05 -3.44 -4.72
C PHE A 290 10.05 -2.86 -3.73
N TYR A 291 9.55 -2.19 -2.69
CA TYR A 291 10.32 -1.83 -1.51
C TYR A 291 10.04 -2.81 -0.37
N TYR A 292 11.10 -3.26 0.29
CA TYR A 292 11.00 -4.21 1.41
C TYR A 292 12.14 -4.01 2.41
N ALA A 293 11.87 -4.37 3.66
CA ALA A 293 12.83 -4.24 4.76
C ALA A 293 13.93 -5.28 4.66
N ALA A 294 15.13 -5.02 5.19
CA ALA A 294 16.22 -5.99 5.16
C ALA A 294 15.94 -7.28 5.94
N ASN A 295 14.99 -7.27 6.87
CA ASN A 295 14.53 -8.45 7.63
C ASN A 295 13.39 -9.21 6.92
N GLN A 296 13.08 -8.86 5.66
CA GLN A 296 12.03 -9.53 4.90
C GLN A 296 12.36 -11.01 4.68
N LYS A 297 11.33 -11.85 4.77
CA LYS A 297 11.47 -13.30 4.68
C LYS A 297 11.84 -13.75 3.28
N THR A 298 12.87 -14.59 3.18
CA THR A 298 13.39 -15.11 1.91
C THR A 298 12.31 -15.79 1.07
N GLU A 299 11.40 -16.54 1.68
CA GLU A 299 10.28 -17.18 0.99
C GLU A 299 9.31 -16.17 0.35
N LEU A 300 9.08 -15.02 0.97
CA LEU A 300 8.24 -13.95 0.42
C LEU A 300 8.99 -13.20 -0.69
N LEU A 301 10.28 -12.95 -0.51
CA LEU A 301 11.13 -12.38 -1.57
C LEU A 301 11.21 -13.29 -2.79
N ASN A 302 11.23 -14.61 -2.61
CA ASN A 302 11.18 -15.57 -3.72
C ASN A 302 9.88 -15.47 -4.52
N VAL A 303 8.75 -15.22 -3.86
CA VAL A 303 7.46 -14.98 -4.53
C VAL A 303 7.52 -13.69 -5.35
N VAL A 304 8.05 -12.61 -4.76
CA VAL A 304 8.27 -11.33 -5.46
C VAL A 304 9.16 -11.53 -6.70
N LYS A 305 10.25 -12.28 -6.58
CA LYS A 305 11.20 -12.46 -7.69
C LYS A 305 10.70 -13.40 -8.79
N ASN A 306 9.99 -14.46 -8.42
CA ASN A 306 9.68 -15.55 -9.35
C ASN A 306 8.23 -15.56 -9.85
N ASP A 307 7.28 -15.08 -9.05
CA ASP A 307 5.85 -15.26 -9.32
C ASP A 307 5.13 -13.96 -9.63
N VAL A 308 5.54 -12.83 -9.04
CA VAL A 308 4.99 -11.51 -9.42
C VAL A 308 5.17 -11.20 -10.91
N PRO A 309 6.34 -11.42 -11.55
CA PRO A 309 6.47 -11.21 -13.00
C PRO A 309 5.49 -12.06 -13.81
N LYS A 310 5.19 -13.29 -13.38
CA LYS A 310 4.19 -14.14 -14.05
C LYS A 310 2.78 -13.59 -13.88
N ALA A 311 2.44 -13.12 -12.68
CA ALA A 311 1.14 -12.49 -12.40
C ALA A 311 0.96 -11.19 -13.20
N GLN A 312 2.04 -10.40 -13.31
CA GLN A 312 2.10 -9.19 -14.12
C GLN A 312 1.82 -9.50 -15.59
N THR A 313 2.61 -10.40 -16.18
CA THR A 313 2.42 -10.83 -17.58
C THR A 313 1.01 -11.35 -17.80
N PHE A 314 0.50 -12.18 -16.89
CA PHE A 314 -0.85 -12.72 -16.97
C PHE A 314 -1.92 -11.64 -17.08
N ILE A 315 -1.84 -10.56 -16.27
CA ILE A 315 -2.79 -9.44 -16.32
C ILE A 315 -2.57 -8.60 -17.58
N GLN A 316 -1.31 -8.25 -17.89
CA GLN A 316 -0.97 -7.37 -19.00
C GLN A 316 -1.34 -7.95 -20.37
N GLU A 317 -1.22 -9.27 -20.55
CA GLU A 317 -1.66 -9.95 -21.78
C GLU A 317 -3.18 -9.95 -21.97
N ARG A 318 -3.96 -9.71 -20.91
CA ARG A 318 -5.43 -9.88 -20.91
C ARG A 318 -6.19 -8.58 -20.92
N LEU A 319 -5.53 -7.44 -20.71
CA LEU A 319 -6.17 -6.14 -20.66
C LEU A 319 -5.64 -5.29 -21.80
N PRO A 320 -6.52 -4.66 -22.61
CA PRO A 320 -6.10 -3.86 -23.76
C PRO A 320 -5.65 -2.47 -23.31
N SER A 321 -4.83 -2.40 -22.26
CA SER A 321 -4.29 -1.16 -21.70
C SER A 321 -2.80 -1.11 -21.98
N THR A 322 -2.30 0.06 -22.36
CA THR A 322 -0.86 0.30 -22.35
C THR A 322 -0.41 0.37 -20.88
N PRO A 323 0.65 -0.34 -20.48
CA PRO A 323 1.25 -0.14 -19.17
C PRO A 323 1.53 1.35 -18.92
N THR A 324 1.35 1.80 -17.69
CA THR A 324 1.66 3.18 -17.33
C THR A 324 3.15 3.47 -17.58
N ALA A 325 3.46 4.66 -18.07
CA ALA A 325 4.85 5.12 -18.20
C ALA A 325 5.53 5.29 -16.84
N GLU A 326 4.73 5.47 -15.78
CA GLU A 326 5.17 5.59 -14.39
C GLU A 326 5.19 4.18 -13.76
N PRO A 327 6.24 3.82 -13.01
CA PRO A 327 6.28 2.52 -12.36
C PRO A 327 5.29 2.48 -11.21
N MET A 328 4.74 1.30 -10.97
CA MET A 328 3.93 1.01 -9.79
C MET A 328 4.84 0.71 -8.61
N TYR A 329 4.79 1.54 -7.58
CA TYR A 329 5.60 1.34 -6.38
C TYR A 329 4.82 0.55 -5.34
N LEU A 330 5.43 -0.52 -4.85
CA LEU A 330 4.82 -1.48 -3.93
C LEU A 330 5.63 -1.58 -2.65
N ILE A 331 5.01 -1.34 -1.51
CA ILE A 331 5.63 -1.48 -0.20
C ILE A 331 5.23 -2.84 0.36
N LEU A 332 6.17 -3.77 0.44
CA LEU A 332 5.94 -5.09 1.03
C LEU A 332 6.13 -5.02 2.54
N CYS A 333 5.01 -5.00 3.25
CA CYS A 333 4.94 -4.87 4.69
C CYS A 333 4.78 -6.22 5.38
N ALA A 334 5.34 -6.29 6.59
CA ALA A 334 5.14 -7.38 7.53
C ALA A 334 3.72 -7.38 8.11
N GLY A 335 2.95 -8.48 8.08
CA GLY A 335 1.66 -8.55 8.79
C GLY A 335 0.51 -9.11 7.95
N GLY A 336 -0.69 -9.20 8.53
CA GLY A 336 -1.89 -9.73 7.85
C GLY A 336 -3.01 -8.71 7.78
N GLY A 337 -2.88 -7.70 6.90
CA GLY A 337 -3.70 -6.48 6.93
C GLY A 337 -4.40 -6.10 5.62
N GLY A 338 -4.11 -6.77 4.50
CA GLY A 338 -4.65 -6.41 3.18
C GLY A 338 -3.75 -5.42 2.42
N GLY A 339 -4.34 -4.67 1.50
CA GLY A 339 -3.63 -3.64 0.73
C GLY A 339 -4.16 -2.23 0.99
N TRP A 340 -3.38 -1.22 0.58
CA TRP A 340 -3.84 0.16 0.47
C TRP A 340 -3.21 0.81 -0.76
N ALA A 341 -3.80 1.89 -1.26
CA ALA A 341 -3.30 2.63 -2.40
C ALA A 341 -3.27 4.14 -2.11
N VAL A 342 -2.25 4.83 -2.60
CA VAL A 342 -2.09 6.28 -2.50
C VAL A 342 -1.96 6.84 -3.90
N ASN A 343 -3.08 7.38 -4.37
CA ASN A 343 -3.23 7.86 -5.75
C ASN A 343 -3.23 9.39 -5.88
N ILE A 344 -3.07 10.10 -4.76
CA ILE A 344 -3.21 11.56 -4.72
C ILE A 344 -1.96 12.31 -5.18
N TYR A 345 -0.80 11.63 -5.27
CA TYR A 345 0.49 12.17 -5.68
C TYR A 345 1.29 11.14 -6.48
N LYS A 346 2.34 11.60 -7.16
CA LYS A 346 3.27 10.80 -7.95
C LYS A 346 4.62 10.66 -7.24
N PRO A 347 5.38 9.59 -7.49
CA PRO A 347 4.85 8.35 -8.04
C PRO A 347 3.79 7.75 -7.11
N LYS A 348 2.77 7.13 -7.71
CA LYS A 348 1.73 6.41 -6.96
C LYS A 348 2.36 5.24 -6.20
N GLU A 349 1.82 4.94 -5.03
CA GLU A 349 2.28 3.83 -4.20
C GLU A 349 1.14 3.00 -3.67
N ASN A 350 1.35 1.69 -3.62
CA ASN A 350 0.43 0.75 -3.02
C ASN A 350 1.20 -0.08 -1.97
N GLY A 351 0.51 -0.49 -0.92
CA GLY A 351 1.09 -1.32 0.12
C GLY A 351 0.49 -2.72 0.15
N ILE A 352 1.31 -3.71 0.47
CA ILE A 352 0.93 -5.12 0.58
C ILE A 352 1.28 -5.57 2.01
N ILE A 353 0.27 -5.83 2.83
CA ILE A 353 0.44 -6.36 4.19
C ILE A 353 0.05 -7.84 4.17
N SER A 354 1.04 -8.71 3.91
CA SER A 354 0.86 -10.17 3.84
C SER A 354 1.93 -10.95 4.60
N LEU A 355 1.53 -12.09 5.17
CA LEU A 355 2.41 -13.07 5.83
C LEU A 355 2.75 -14.26 4.95
N ASP A 356 2.13 -14.37 3.77
CA ASP A 356 2.33 -15.48 2.85
C ASP A 356 2.33 -15.03 1.38
N GLY A 357 2.89 -15.88 0.53
CA GLY A 357 3.04 -15.61 -0.90
C GLY A 357 1.71 -15.47 -1.64
N HIS A 358 0.69 -16.23 -1.25
CA HIS A 358 -0.63 -16.15 -1.89
C HIS A 358 -1.25 -14.77 -1.65
N GLY A 359 -1.17 -14.23 -0.44
CA GLY A 359 -1.64 -12.88 -0.12
C GLY A 359 -0.90 -11.80 -0.91
N ILE A 360 0.42 -11.95 -1.11
CA ILE A 360 1.22 -11.01 -1.94
C ILE A 360 0.69 -10.99 -3.37
N LEU A 361 0.57 -12.17 -4.01
CA LEU A 361 0.12 -12.29 -5.38
C LEU A 361 -1.33 -11.83 -5.55
N SER A 362 -2.18 -12.13 -4.56
CA SER A 362 -3.59 -11.74 -4.57
C SER A 362 -3.76 -10.22 -4.54
N ILE A 363 -3.09 -9.55 -3.59
CA ILE A 363 -3.17 -8.09 -3.47
C ILE A 363 -2.49 -7.44 -4.69
N PHE A 364 -1.31 -7.91 -5.09
CA PHE A 364 -0.63 -7.40 -6.28
C PHE A 364 -1.53 -7.45 -7.53
N GLY A 365 -2.19 -8.58 -7.78
CA GLY A 365 -3.07 -8.74 -8.94
C GLY A 365 -4.28 -7.80 -8.89
N HIS A 366 -4.83 -7.57 -7.70
CA HIS A 366 -5.91 -6.60 -7.49
C HIS A 366 -5.43 -5.17 -7.80
N GLU A 367 -4.32 -4.76 -7.19
CA GLU A 367 -3.78 -3.42 -7.33
C GLU A 367 -3.33 -3.12 -8.77
N LEU A 368 -2.68 -4.07 -9.46
CA LEU A 368 -2.26 -3.88 -10.84
C LEU A 368 -3.47 -3.68 -11.76
N ALA A 369 -4.55 -4.46 -11.56
CA ALA A 369 -5.76 -4.33 -12.37
C ALA A 369 -6.44 -2.95 -12.23
N HIS A 370 -6.37 -2.30 -11.06
CA HIS A 370 -6.84 -0.91 -10.89
C HIS A 370 -6.14 0.10 -11.82
N THR A 371 -5.01 -0.25 -12.42
CA THR A 371 -4.28 0.61 -13.35
C THR A 371 -4.60 0.32 -14.82
N MET A 372 -5.41 -0.71 -15.12
CA MET A 372 -5.58 -1.26 -16.47
C MET A 372 -7.07 -1.42 -16.86
N TYR A 373 -7.71 -0.36 -17.35
CA TYR A 373 -9.13 -0.39 -17.73
C TYR A 373 -9.36 -0.78 -19.19
N GLY A 374 -8.59 -0.17 -20.10
CA GLY A 374 -8.58 -0.43 -21.54
C GLY A 374 -7.82 0.66 -22.31
N PRO A 375 -8.00 0.77 -23.63
CA PRO A 375 -7.20 1.68 -24.44
C PRO A 375 -7.52 3.14 -24.12
N ALA A 376 -6.47 3.96 -24.01
CA ALA A 376 -6.61 5.40 -23.91
C ALA A 376 -6.86 6.03 -25.29
N ASN A 377 -7.51 7.20 -25.32
CA ASN A 377 -7.59 8.03 -26.52
C ASN A 377 -6.26 8.78 -26.78
N ASP A 378 -6.21 9.58 -27.85
CA ASP A 378 -4.99 10.31 -28.26
C ASP A 378 -4.48 11.32 -27.20
N GLU A 379 -5.33 11.70 -26.24
CA GLU A 379 -5.01 12.58 -25.12
C GLU A 379 -4.60 11.81 -23.85
N GLY A 380 -4.59 10.47 -23.89
CA GLY A 380 -4.25 9.62 -22.75
C GLY A 380 -5.42 9.30 -21.82
N ASN A 381 -6.66 9.69 -22.17
CA ASN A 381 -7.84 9.46 -21.33
C ASN A 381 -8.53 8.12 -21.64
N VAL A 382 -8.96 7.40 -20.61
CA VAL A 382 -9.81 6.20 -20.73
C VAL A 382 -11.29 6.60 -20.65
N ALA A 383 -12.13 6.11 -21.56
CA ALA A 383 -13.52 6.57 -21.72
C ALA A 383 -14.60 5.54 -21.35
N GLY A 384 -15.84 6.00 -21.13
CA GLY A 384 -17.00 5.13 -20.91
C GLY A 384 -17.05 4.59 -19.48
N ILE A 385 -17.54 5.39 -18.55
CA ILE A 385 -17.65 5.02 -17.13
C ILE A 385 -18.83 4.07 -16.96
N THR A 386 -18.59 2.80 -16.61
CA THR A 386 -19.67 1.81 -16.42
C THR A 386 -20.61 2.18 -15.26
N PRO A 387 -21.91 1.78 -15.33
CA PRO A 387 -22.87 2.02 -14.25
C PRO A 387 -22.65 1.13 -13.03
N ILE A 388 -21.67 0.21 -13.07
CA ILE A 388 -21.40 -0.74 -11.99
C ILE A 388 -20.92 0.03 -10.75
N PRO A 389 -21.62 -0.08 -9.61
CA PRO A 389 -21.21 0.53 -8.36
C PRO A 389 -19.86 -0.03 -7.91
N ASN A 390 -18.96 0.87 -7.51
CA ASN A 390 -17.58 0.52 -7.17
C ASN A 390 -16.86 -0.30 -8.26
N ARG A 391 -17.08 0.05 -9.54
CA ARG A 391 -16.54 -0.64 -10.73
C ARG A 391 -15.04 -0.98 -10.68
N GLY A 392 -14.23 -0.12 -10.07
CA GLY A 392 -12.79 -0.35 -9.92
C GLY A 392 -12.52 -1.60 -9.10
N GLU A 393 -13.15 -1.69 -7.93
CA GLU A 393 -13.04 -2.85 -7.03
C GLU A 393 -13.63 -4.13 -7.65
N ALA A 394 -14.75 -4.03 -8.37
CA ALA A 394 -15.33 -5.18 -9.07
C ALA A 394 -14.37 -5.70 -10.15
N HIS A 395 -13.81 -4.81 -10.96
CA HIS A 395 -12.81 -5.13 -11.98
C HIS A 395 -11.53 -5.73 -11.37
N ALA A 396 -10.96 -5.06 -10.38
CA ALA A 396 -9.76 -5.52 -9.70
C ALA A 396 -9.96 -6.87 -9.00
N GLY A 397 -11.09 -7.05 -8.31
CA GLY A 397 -11.48 -8.30 -7.68
C GLY A 397 -11.64 -9.48 -8.66
N TRP A 398 -12.10 -9.21 -9.88
CA TRP A 398 -12.20 -10.22 -10.93
C TRP A 398 -10.83 -10.78 -11.34
N PHE A 399 -9.86 -9.89 -11.57
CA PHE A 399 -8.48 -10.30 -11.89
C PHE A 399 -7.72 -10.85 -10.69
N GLN A 400 -7.99 -10.33 -9.49
CA GLN A 400 -7.49 -10.93 -8.24
C GLN A 400 -7.87 -12.40 -8.14
N GLY A 401 -9.13 -12.76 -8.44
CA GLY A 401 -9.57 -14.16 -8.40
C GLY A 401 -8.89 -15.04 -9.45
N LYS A 402 -8.65 -14.51 -10.66
CA LYS A 402 -7.91 -15.21 -11.71
C LYS A 402 -6.44 -15.42 -11.35
N VAL A 403 -5.77 -14.42 -10.76
CA VAL A 403 -4.40 -14.54 -10.25
C VAL A 403 -4.36 -15.58 -9.11
N ASN A 404 -5.32 -15.55 -8.19
CA ASN A 404 -5.38 -16.59 -7.16
C ASN A 404 -5.45 -17.99 -7.78
N ALA A 405 -6.32 -18.22 -8.77
CA ALA A 405 -6.43 -19.51 -9.46
C ALA A 405 -5.20 -19.90 -10.31
N LEU A 406 -4.43 -18.91 -10.77
CA LEU A 406 -3.17 -19.15 -11.46
C LEU A 406 -2.17 -19.86 -10.53
N PHE A 407 -2.09 -19.42 -9.27
CA PHE A 407 -1.12 -19.91 -8.28
C PHE A 407 -1.68 -20.92 -7.27
N ASP A 408 -2.99 -21.08 -7.20
CA ASP A 408 -3.66 -22.09 -6.36
C ASP A 408 -4.52 -23.01 -7.23
N SER A 409 -4.05 -24.25 -7.41
CA SER A 409 -4.75 -25.25 -8.21
C SER A 409 -6.11 -25.67 -7.64
N THR A 410 -6.33 -25.49 -6.33
CA THR A 410 -7.60 -25.83 -5.65
C THR A 410 -8.73 -24.86 -5.95
N LEU A 411 -8.44 -23.77 -6.67
CA LEU A 411 -9.42 -22.79 -7.13
C LEU A 411 -9.78 -22.99 -8.61
N ARG A 412 -9.03 -23.80 -9.36
CA ARG A 412 -9.17 -23.92 -10.82
C ARG A 412 -10.43 -24.64 -11.28
N ASP A 413 -11.03 -25.45 -10.42
CA ASP A 413 -12.30 -26.15 -10.67
C ASP A 413 -13.52 -25.38 -10.10
N LYS A 414 -13.30 -24.23 -9.48
CA LYS A 414 -14.33 -23.39 -8.86
C LYS A 414 -14.64 -22.17 -9.72
N ALA A 415 -15.85 -21.64 -9.56
CA ALA A 415 -16.21 -20.37 -10.16
C ALA A 415 -15.36 -19.23 -9.57
N ASN A 416 -14.94 -18.30 -10.43
CA ASN A 416 -14.06 -17.22 -10.01
C ASN A 416 -14.71 -16.40 -8.88
N ARG A 417 -13.92 -16.08 -7.83
CA ARG A 417 -14.38 -15.34 -6.65
C ARG A 417 -15.63 -15.91 -5.98
N ASP A 418 -15.87 -17.22 -6.12
CA ASP A 418 -17.07 -17.90 -5.62
C ASP A 418 -18.37 -17.20 -6.03
N CYS A 419 -18.43 -16.71 -7.28
CA CYS A 419 -19.56 -15.91 -7.74
C CYS A 419 -20.91 -16.65 -7.72
N ASN A 420 -20.90 -17.99 -7.70
CA ASN A 420 -22.08 -18.84 -7.50
C ASN A 420 -22.74 -18.66 -6.13
N LEU A 421 -22.08 -18.03 -5.15
CA LEU A 421 -22.67 -17.64 -3.88
C LEU A 421 -23.91 -16.74 -4.08
N MET A 422 -24.08 -16.11 -5.25
CA MET A 422 -25.30 -15.36 -5.55
C MET A 422 -26.58 -16.18 -5.42
N PHE A 423 -26.56 -17.48 -5.72
CA PHE A 423 -27.74 -18.34 -5.58
C PHE A 423 -28.08 -18.66 -4.12
N ALA A 424 -27.19 -18.38 -3.17
CA ALA A 424 -27.51 -18.50 -1.75
C ALA A 424 -28.42 -17.36 -1.27
N PHE A 425 -28.28 -16.15 -1.83
CA PHE A 425 -29.06 -14.97 -1.43
C PHE A 425 -30.12 -14.54 -2.47
N ASP A 426 -29.98 -14.97 -3.71
CA ASP A 426 -30.94 -14.80 -4.81
C ASP A 426 -31.09 -16.15 -5.55
N PRO A 427 -31.87 -17.11 -5.00
CA PRO A 427 -31.90 -18.50 -5.50
C PRO A 427 -32.35 -18.68 -6.96
N LYS A 428 -33.05 -17.70 -7.53
CA LYS A 428 -33.45 -17.68 -8.94
C LYS A 428 -32.57 -16.76 -9.78
N GLY A 429 -31.65 -16.03 -9.15
CA GLY A 429 -30.77 -15.05 -9.77
C GLY A 429 -31.48 -13.83 -10.34
N ASN A 430 -32.76 -13.59 -10.00
CA ASN A 430 -33.61 -12.60 -10.64
C ASN A 430 -34.27 -11.60 -9.68
N ALA A 431 -33.98 -11.67 -8.38
CA ALA A 431 -34.55 -10.75 -7.39
C ALA A 431 -33.70 -9.47 -7.21
N MET A 432 -32.38 -9.59 -7.31
CA MET A 432 -31.49 -8.44 -7.17
C MET A 432 -31.36 -7.69 -8.49
N ASP A 433 -31.93 -6.49 -8.58
CA ASP A 433 -31.77 -5.64 -9.75
C ASP A 433 -30.50 -4.78 -9.64
N LEU A 434 -29.52 -5.00 -10.51
CA LEU A 434 -28.25 -4.25 -10.50
C LEU A 434 -28.42 -2.79 -10.90
N ALA A 435 -29.49 -2.43 -11.61
CA ALA A 435 -29.75 -1.05 -12.01
C ALA A 435 -30.27 -0.20 -10.85
N THR A 436 -31.00 -0.81 -9.92
CA THR A 436 -31.76 -0.09 -8.89
C THR A 436 -31.32 -0.42 -7.45
N CYS A 437 -30.41 -1.39 -7.24
CA CYS A 437 -30.03 -1.85 -5.90
C CYS A 437 -29.36 -0.79 -5.00
N TYR A 438 -28.97 0.36 -5.54
CA TYR A 438 -28.41 1.49 -4.79
C TYR A 438 -29.31 2.73 -4.72
N GLU A 439 -30.52 2.68 -5.30
CA GLU A 439 -31.42 3.84 -5.34
C GLU A 439 -31.91 4.28 -3.96
N ASN A 440 -31.95 3.36 -2.99
CA ASN A 440 -32.34 3.68 -1.62
C ASN A 440 -31.61 2.83 -0.58
N GLU A 441 -31.60 3.31 0.66
CA GLU A 441 -30.90 2.68 1.79
C GLU A 441 -31.39 1.26 2.08
N ALA A 442 -32.69 0.99 1.92
CA ALA A 442 -33.25 -0.33 2.18
C ALA A 442 -32.72 -1.37 1.18
N MET A 443 -32.69 -1.02 -0.11
CA MET A 443 -32.11 -1.85 -1.16
C MET A 443 -30.60 -2.01 -1.00
N ASN A 444 -29.87 -0.94 -0.72
CA ASN A 444 -28.42 -1.01 -0.48
C ASN A 444 -28.10 -1.88 0.74
N LYS A 445 -28.92 -1.83 1.80
CA LYS A 445 -28.75 -2.70 2.97
C LYS A 445 -29.08 -4.17 2.67
N GLN A 446 -30.06 -4.41 1.80
CA GLN A 446 -30.46 -5.76 1.40
C GLN A 446 -29.45 -6.40 0.43
N TRP A 447 -28.99 -5.64 -0.56
CA TRP A 447 -28.28 -6.14 -1.74
C TRP A 447 -26.87 -5.59 -1.92
N GLY A 448 -26.45 -4.58 -1.18
CA GLY A 448 -25.08 -4.07 -1.20
C GLY A 448 -24.11 -4.94 -0.42
N TYR A 449 -22.98 -4.35 -0.04
CA TYR A 449 -21.92 -4.97 0.77
C TYR A 449 -21.36 -6.28 0.17
N GLY A 450 -21.22 -6.34 -1.16
CA GLY A 450 -20.54 -7.40 -1.89
C GLY A 450 -21.46 -8.40 -2.58
N LYS A 451 -22.77 -8.42 -2.32
CA LYS A 451 -23.70 -9.29 -3.08
C LYS A 451 -23.83 -8.85 -4.54
N ASP A 452 -23.79 -7.54 -4.78
CA ASP A 452 -23.67 -6.90 -6.09
C ASP A 452 -22.43 -7.37 -6.86
N TRP A 453 -21.29 -7.50 -6.17
CA TRP A 453 -20.07 -8.04 -6.75
C TRP A 453 -20.22 -9.50 -7.15
N HIS A 454 -20.81 -10.35 -6.30
CA HIS A 454 -21.02 -11.76 -6.66
C HIS A 454 -21.90 -11.90 -7.90
N LYS A 455 -22.97 -11.11 -8.02
CA LYS A 455 -23.83 -11.12 -9.22
C LYS A 455 -23.10 -10.58 -10.46
N THR A 456 -22.30 -9.53 -10.30
CA THR A 456 -21.47 -8.97 -11.38
C THR A 456 -20.42 -9.99 -11.86
N TRP A 457 -19.68 -10.61 -10.94
CA TRP A 457 -18.70 -11.65 -11.26
C TRP A 457 -19.35 -12.92 -11.81
N TYR A 458 -20.58 -13.22 -11.41
CA TYR A 458 -21.35 -14.33 -11.99
C TYR A 458 -21.66 -14.06 -13.47
N ILE A 459 -22.16 -12.87 -13.80
CA ILE A 459 -22.40 -12.46 -15.19
C ILE A 459 -21.12 -12.61 -15.99
N TRP A 460 -19.99 -12.09 -15.47
CA TRP A 460 -18.70 -12.19 -16.13
C TRP A 460 -18.20 -13.63 -16.28
N GLN A 461 -18.43 -14.49 -15.29
CA GLN A 461 -18.09 -15.90 -15.38
C GLN A 461 -18.97 -16.65 -16.40
N LYS A 462 -20.27 -16.34 -16.52
CA LYS A 462 -21.12 -16.93 -17.57
C LYS A 462 -20.67 -16.54 -18.98
N LEU A 463 -20.14 -15.33 -19.14
CA LEU A 463 -19.55 -14.89 -20.40
C LEU A 463 -18.20 -15.56 -20.66
N ASP A 464 -17.37 -15.77 -19.63
CA ASP A 464 -16.17 -16.59 -19.69
C ASP A 464 -16.49 -18.04 -20.13
N ASP A 465 -17.52 -18.65 -19.53
CA ASP A 465 -17.95 -20.02 -19.84
C ASP A 465 -18.32 -20.18 -21.32
N ARG A 466 -18.98 -19.17 -21.90
CA ARG A 466 -19.54 -19.21 -23.26
C ARG A 466 -18.54 -18.78 -24.32
N TYR A 467 -17.83 -17.69 -24.09
CA TYR A 467 -17.02 -17.01 -25.10
C TYR A 467 -15.51 -17.13 -24.86
N GLY A 468 -15.10 -17.75 -23.74
CA GLY A 468 -13.71 -17.82 -23.31
C GLY A 468 -13.19 -16.47 -22.79
N PRO A 469 -12.01 -16.45 -22.14
CA PRO A 469 -11.50 -15.28 -21.41
C PRO A 469 -11.23 -14.06 -22.31
N GLY A 470 -11.21 -14.24 -23.64
CA GLY A 470 -11.06 -13.17 -24.62
C GLY A 470 -12.24 -12.20 -24.71
N TRP A 471 -13.41 -12.51 -24.15
CA TRP A 471 -14.57 -11.60 -24.22
C TRP A 471 -14.34 -10.32 -23.40
N TYR A 472 -13.72 -10.43 -22.22
CA TYR A 472 -13.53 -9.30 -21.30
C TYR A 472 -12.63 -8.22 -21.91
N PRO A 473 -11.42 -8.52 -22.44
CA PRO A 473 -10.62 -7.52 -23.14
C PRO A 473 -11.34 -6.92 -24.35
N LYS A 474 -12.10 -7.71 -25.12
CA LYS A 474 -12.86 -7.19 -26.26
C LYS A 474 -13.93 -6.19 -25.79
N TRP A 475 -14.62 -6.48 -24.70
CA TRP A 475 -15.58 -5.55 -24.10
C TRP A 475 -14.90 -4.25 -23.69
N LYS A 476 -13.77 -4.33 -22.98
CA LYS A 476 -13.00 -3.13 -22.62
C LYS A 476 -12.54 -2.34 -23.83
N TYR A 477 -12.07 -3.00 -24.88
CA TYR A 477 -11.72 -2.34 -26.12
C TYR A 477 -12.92 -1.59 -26.74
N VAL A 478 -14.07 -2.26 -26.90
CA VAL A 478 -15.30 -1.64 -27.45
C VAL A 478 -15.74 -0.45 -26.60
N GLN A 479 -15.86 -0.65 -25.28
CA GLN A 479 -16.25 0.37 -24.30
C GLN A 479 -15.36 1.62 -24.46
N HIS A 480 -14.05 1.47 -24.38
CA HIS A 480 -13.15 2.61 -24.39
C HIS A 480 -12.98 3.26 -25.78
N THR A 481 -13.19 2.52 -26.88
CA THR A 481 -13.08 3.08 -28.24
C THR A 481 -14.37 3.72 -28.75
N ARG A 482 -15.54 3.17 -28.41
CA ARG A 482 -16.85 3.72 -28.80
C ARG A 482 -17.08 5.09 -28.16
N TRP A 483 -16.65 5.25 -26.92
CA TRP A 483 -16.85 6.47 -26.12
C TRP A 483 -15.62 7.40 -26.09
N LYS A 484 -14.59 7.14 -26.91
CA LYS A 484 -13.29 7.84 -26.85
C LYS A 484 -13.35 9.38 -26.95
N SER A 485 -14.39 9.91 -27.61
CA SER A 485 -14.62 11.34 -27.80
C SER A 485 -15.32 12.01 -26.61
N ASP A 486 -15.83 11.23 -25.65
CA ASP A 486 -16.43 11.71 -24.41
C ASP A 486 -15.95 10.85 -23.22
N PRO A 487 -14.72 11.10 -22.73
CA PRO A 487 -14.12 10.30 -21.66
C PRO A 487 -14.92 10.27 -20.35
N GLU A 488 -15.64 11.34 -20.05
CA GLU A 488 -16.45 11.50 -18.84
C GLU A 488 -17.85 10.89 -18.98
N HIS A 489 -18.20 10.36 -20.15
CA HIS A 489 -19.51 9.75 -20.38
C HIS A 489 -19.79 8.63 -19.39
N ARG A 490 -20.93 8.73 -18.71
CA ARG A 490 -21.42 7.72 -17.76
C ARG A 490 -22.43 6.84 -18.47
N LEU A 491 -22.03 5.61 -18.72
CA LEU A 491 -22.85 4.63 -19.39
C LEU A 491 -24.07 4.30 -18.56
N THR A 492 -25.21 4.21 -19.23
CA THR A 492 -26.39 3.49 -18.77
C THR A 492 -26.14 1.98 -18.78
N TRP A 493 -27.01 1.21 -18.12
CA TRP A 493 -26.96 -0.25 -18.21
C TRP A 493 -27.16 -0.75 -19.64
N ASP A 494 -28.08 -0.13 -20.38
CA ASP A 494 -28.30 -0.40 -21.80
C ASP A 494 -27.03 -0.20 -22.64
N GLU A 495 -26.35 0.94 -22.53
CA GLU A 495 -25.09 1.20 -23.27
C GLU A 495 -23.97 0.24 -22.88
N MET A 496 -23.84 -0.10 -21.61
CA MET A 496 -22.86 -1.10 -21.18
C MET A 496 -23.15 -2.48 -21.80
N ILE A 497 -24.42 -2.90 -21.82
CA ILE A 497 -24.83 -4.20 -22.38
C ILE A 497 -24.68 -4.20 -23.90
N GLU A 498 -24.90 -3.09 -24.58
CA GLU A 498 -24.58 -2.94 -26.01
C GLU A 498 -23.09 -3.15 -26.27
N ASP A 499 -22.22 -2.50 -25.49
CA ASP A 499 -20.77 -2.64 -25.64
C ASP A 499 -20.33 -4.09 -25.42
N MET A 500 -20.92 -4.76 -24.43
CA MET A 500 -20.70 -6.20 -24.19
C MET A 500 -21.24 -7.05 -25.35
N SER A 501 -22.42 -6.72 -25.89
CA SER A 501 -23.06 -7.45 -27.00
C SER A 501 -22.26 -7.32 -28.30
N ILE A 502 -21.74 -6.13 -28.60
CA ILE A 502 -20.80 -5.90 -29.72
C ILE A 502 -19.56 -6.76 -29.53
N ALA A 503 -18.99 -6.79 -28.32
CA ALA A 503 -17.76 -7.51 -28.05
C ALA A 503 -17.89 -9.05 -28.20
N VAL A 504 -19.05 -9.61 -27.86
CA VAL A 504 -19.32 -11.05 -27.97
C VAL A 504 -20.03 -11.45 -29.27
N GLY A 505 -20.55 -10.49 -30.03
CA GLY A 505 -21.28 -10.73 -31.28
C GLY A 505 -22.68 -11.31 -31.10
N GLU A 506 -23.27 -11.22 -29.91
CA GLU A 506 -24.60 -11.73 -29.58
C GLU A 506 -25.34 -10.74 -28.66
N ASP A 507 -26.67 -10.72 -28.73
CA ASP A 507 -27.52 -9.86 -27.91
C ASP A 507 -27.66 -10.43 -26.49
N LEU A 508 -27.10 -9.69 -25.52
CA LEU A 508 -27.11 -10.03 -24.11
C LEU A 508 -28.33 -9.49 -23.33
N PHE A 509 -29.16 -8.61 -23.91
CA PHE A 509 -30.33 -8.03 -23.22
C PHE A 509 -31.26 -9.11 -22.64
N PRO A 510 -31.65 -10.17 -23.37
CA PRO A 510 -32.48 -11.23 -22.80
C PRO A 510 -31.86 -11.91 -21.58
N PHE A 511 -30.53 -12.08 -21.54
CA PHE A 511 -29.85 -12.67 -20.39
C PHE A 511 -29.90 -11.76 -19.15
N PHE A 512 -29.61 -10.46 -19.31
CA PHE A 512 -29.69 -9.50 -18.20
C PHE A 512 -31.13 -9.33 -17.67
N ILE A 513 -32.13 -9.39 -18.56
CA ILE A 513 -33.56 -9.37 -18.18
C ILE A 513 -33.93 -10.63 -17.41
N LYS A 514 -33.46 -11.83 -17.83
CA LYS A 514 -33.66 -13.07 -17.06
C LYS A 514 -33.05 -12.96 -15.65
N LEU A 515 -31.96 -12.21 -15.50
CA LEU A 515 -31.33 -11.88 -14.22
C LEU A 515 -32.05 -10.77 -13.43
N GLY A 516 -33.19 -10.26 -13.91
CA GLY A 516 -33.97 -9.24 -13.21
C GLY A 516 -33.36 -7.84 -13.24
N THR A 517 -32.44 -7.55 -14.17
CA THR A 517 -31.91 -6.19 -14.34
C THR A 517 -32.93 -5.33 -15.08
N THR A 518 -33.29 -4.17 -14.54
CA THR A 518 -34.20 -3.23 -15.20
C THR A 518 -33.47 -2.54 -16.34
N LEU A 519 -34.01 -2.67 -17.55
CA LEU A 519 -33.46 -2.14 -18.81
C LEU A 519 -34.58 -1.52 -19.65
N ASP A 520 -34.24 -0.45 -20.37
CA ASP A 520 -35.15 0.23 -21.29
C ASP A 520 -35.36 -0.62 -22.56
N LYS A 521 -34.28 -1.20 -23.09
CA LYS A 521 -34.32 -2.11 -24.23
C LYS A 521 -34.60 -3.54 -23.80
N LYS A 522 -35.36 -4.25 -24.63
CA LYS A 522 -35.63 -5.69 -24.47
C LYS A 522 -34.78 -6.56 -25.39
N ARG A 523 -34.31 -5.99 -26.49
CA ARG A 523 -33.57 -6.63 -27.56
C ARG A 523 -32.64 -5.62 -28.23
N LEU A 524 -31.53 -6.12 -28.75
CA LEU A 524 -30.57 -5.47 -29.62
C LEU A 524 -30.32 -6.37 -30.83
N GLU A 525 -31.22 -6.37 -31.80
CA GLU A 525 -31.12 -7.27 -32.97
C GLU A 525 -30.03 -6.87 -33.96
N GLN A 526 -29.78 -5.56 -34.05
CA GLN A 526 -28.73 -4.99 -34.89
C GLN A 526 -28.18 -3.71 -34.29
N ILE A 527 -26.92 -3.41 -34.57
CA ILE A 527 -26.25 -2.18 -34.15
C ILE A 527 -25.21 -1.77 -35.18
N ASP A 528 -25.09 -0.46 -35.42
CA ASP A 528 -24.02 0.09 -36.25
C ASP A 528 -22.78 0.33 -35.39
N TYR A 529 -21.66 -0.30 -35.75
CA TYR A 529 -20.39 -0.16 -35.05
C TYR A 529 -19.23 -0.16 -36.06
N ASN A 530 -18.32 0.81 -35.95
CA ASN A 530 -17.17 0.99 -36.84
C ASN A 530 -17.52 0.96 -38.34
N GLY A 531 -18.65 1.59 -38.71
CA GLY A 531 -19.08 1.72 -40.10
C GLY A 531 -19.74 0.46 -40.68
N ALA A 532 -20.04 -0.55 -39.86
CA ALA A 532 -20.77 -1.75 -40.27
C ALA A 532 -21.99 -2.00 -39.37
N THR A 533 -23.08 -2.45 -39.97
CA THR A 533 -24.25 -2.98 -39.25
C THR A 533 -23.98 -4.43 -38.86
N ILE A 534 -23.95 -4.70 -37.57
CA ILE A 534 -23.76 -6.04 -36.99
C ILE A 534 -25.14 -6.59 -36.64
N LYS A 535 -25.45 -7.82 -37.06
CA LYS A 535 -26.64 -8.56 -36.61
C LYS A 535 -26.28 -9.40 -35.39
N LEU A 536 -27.08 -9.31 -34.34
CA LEU A 536 -26.81 -9.91 -33.04
C LEU A 536 -27.90 -10.93 -32.68
N PRO A 537 -27.67 -12.24 -32.88
CA PRO A 537 -28.60 -13.26 -32.43
C PRO A 537 -28.71 -13.24 -30.90
N VAL A 538 -29.84 -13.71 -30.35
CA VAL A 538 -30.01 -13.87 -28.90
C VAL A 538 -28.88 -14.74 -28.34
N ALA A 539 -28.17 -14.28 -27.31
CA ALA A 539 -27.24 -15.12 -26.59
C ALA A 539 -28.01 -16.22 -25.82
N PRO A 540 -27.79 -17.52 -26.11
CA PRO A 540 -28.45 -18.63 -25.44
C PRO A 540 -27.77 -18.93 -24.09
N ILE A 541 -27.76 -17.94 -23.19
CA ILE A 541 -27.22 -18.07 -21.84
C ILE A 541 -28.37 -18.33 -20.87
N GLU A 542 -28.22 -19.38 -20.07
CA GLU A 542 -29.17 -19.74 -19.02
C GLU A 542 -28.67 -19.31 -17.64
N VAL A 543 -29.63 -18.98 -16.77
CA VAL A 543 -29.38 -18.62 -15.36
C VAL A 543 -29.18 -19.89 -14.54
N THR A 544 -28.00 -20.47 -14.66
CA THR A 544 -27.54 -21.66 -13.93
C THR A 544 -26.18 -21.40 -13.30
N MET A 545 -25.70 -22.31 -12.45
CA MET A 545 -24.35 -22.21 -11.88
C MET A 545 -23.30 -21.95 -12.97
N ALA A 546 -22.41 -21.01 -12.69
CA ALA A 546 -21.28 -20.70 -13.54
C ALA A 546 -20.17 -21.76 -13.40
N GLY A 547 -19.41 -21.96 -14.46
CA GLY A 547 -18.35 -22.94 -14.55
C GLY A 547 -17.07 -22.55 -13.82
N ALA A 548 -16.02 -23.32 -14.07
CA ALA A 548 -14.69 -23.11 -13.53
C ALA A 548 -14.05 -21.80 -14.02
N VAL A 549 -13.23 -21.18 -13.17
CA VAL A 549 -12.43 -20.00 -13.51
C VAL A 549 -11.58 -20.26 -14.76
N ARG A 550 -11.65 -19.34 -15.73
CA ARG A 550 -10.92 -19.42 -17.01
C ARG A 550 -9.61 -18.63 -16.91
N ILE A 551 -8.48 -19.32 -17.07
CA ILE A 551 -7.12 -18.74 -16.98
C ILE A 551 -6.24 -19.13 -18.17
N GLU A 552 -6.78 -19.81 -19.16
CA GLU A 552 -6.08 -20.12 -20.40
C GLU A 552 -5.69 -18.85 -21.18
N ALA A 553 -4.74 -18.98 -22.11
CA ALA A 553 -4.28 -17.89 -22.97
C ALA A 553 -5.40 -17.37 -23.89
N ILE A 554 -5.31 -16.09 -24.28
CA ILE A 554 -6.27 -15.39 -25.15
C ILE A 554 -5.72 -15.27 -26.57
#